data_AF-D3PZM5-F1
#
_entry.id   AF-D3PZM5-F1
#
_cell.length_a   1.000
_cell.length_b   1.000
_cell.length_c   1.000
_cell.angle_alpha   90.00
_cell.angle_beta   90.00
_cell.angle_gamma   90.00
#
_symmetry.space_group_name_H-M   'P 1'
#
loop_
_entity.id
_entity.type
_entity.pdbx_description
1 polymer ?
#
loop_
_entity_poly.entity_id
_entity_poly.type
_entity_poly.pdbx_seq_one_letter_code
_entity_poly.pdbx_strand_id
1 'polypeptide(L)'
;MRWMFGTRRLTNEQLTQLLRRLQRVEFGRWTQTDVTKAIGALGWDLQHGEVDVGMWRAETGYETGAAIIDRIPPTANVRSVNEFYAIELMVLRSAVRGEAGEQHRTNVFREALSTMLAEFGPPDVRGGDGGPWARWRDKELTVELHLRRFHGGVAMRLLATDALEQLEADSIRRGDVSGWTAYTRRPELPSEPAVNDIGEFTARLSGVLMDLAVDVPVVDTAGTIILRTSDWSARYALASVDGAIRVEASAAVKGQYREGLGYLAGLGYREPSGRVPNWSREFTDGGRDSTSAAAHMMVDALRAFGIDDLLDIVYDAFTADGERMYLPVLGIASADSMG
;
A
#
# COMPACT_ATOMS: atom_id res chain seq x y z
N MET A 1 19.36 29.99 24.79
CA MET A 1 19.10 30.28 23.36
C MET A 1 18.28 29.11 22.82
N ARG A 2 16.96 29.29 22.65
CA ARG A 2 16.03 28.24 22.20
C ARG A 2 16.28 28.00 20.71
N TRP A 3 16.79 26.82 20.36
CA TRP A 3 16.85 26.38 18.96
C TRP A 3 15.41 26.22 18.45
N MET A 4 15.01 27.06 17.50
CA MET A 4 13.85 26.74 16.65
C MET A 4 14.25 25.52 15.83
N PHE A 5 13.62 24.37 16.09
CA PHE A 5 13.71 23.19 15.24
C PHE A 5 13.10 23.54 13.88
N GLY A 6 13.91 24.13 13.01
CA GLY A 6 13.52 24.47 11.65
C GLY A 6 13.27 23.20 10.87
N THR A 7 12.08 23.10 10.29
CA THR A 7 11.71 22.09 9.30
C THR A 7 12.66 22.21 8.11
N ARG A 8 13.66 21.34 8.00
CA ARG A 8 14.50 21.24 6.79
C ARG A 8 13.78 20.35 5.78
N ARG A 9 13.83 20.67 4.50
CA ARG A 9 13.18 19.89 3.41
C ARG A 9 14.10 19.89 2.20
N LEU A 10 14.15 18.79 1.45
CA LEU A 10 14.74 18.80 0.11
C LEU A 10 13.90 19.63 -0.85
N THR A 11 14.54 20.49 -1.63
CA THR A 11 13.85 21.20 -2.71
C THR A 11 13.46 20.21 -3.80
N ASN A 12 12.45 20.55 -4.60
CA ASN A 12 12.04 19.70 -5.72
C ASN A 12 13.18 19.54 -6.74
N GLU A 13 14.00 20.57 -6.95
CA GLU A 13 15.19 20.47 -7.80
C GLU A 13 16.22 19.46 -7.25
N GLN A 14 16.51 19.50 -5.95
CA GLN A 14 17.39 18.54 -5.30
C GLN A 14 16.84 17.12 -5.41
N LEU A 15 15.52 16.95 -5.22
CA LEU A 15 14.85 15.67 -5.38
C LEU A 15 14.96 15.19 -6.83
N THR A 16 14.60 16.00 -7.83
CA THR A 16 14.72 15.65 -9.26
C THR A 16 16.15 15.25 -9.63
N GLN A 17 17.16 16.01 -9.22
CA GLN A 17 18.56 15.68 -9.49
C GLN A 17 18.96 14.34 -8.87
N LEU A 18 18.48 14.05 -7.65
CA LEU A 18 18.67 12.77 -7.00
C LEU A 18 18.00 11.64 -7.79
N LEU A 19 16.73 11.77 -8.15
CA LEU A 19 15.98 10.73 -8.88
C LEU A 19 16.65 10.37 -10.21
N ARG A 20 17.09 11.38 -10.97
CA ARG A 20 17.83 11.17 -12.23
C ARG A 20 19.17 10.48 -12.05
N ARG A 21 19.84 10.68 -10.90
CA ARG A 21 21.06 9.94 -10.56
C ARG A 21 20.72 8.49 -10.22
N LEU A 22 19.67 8.25 -9.43
CA LEU A 22 19.24 6.90 -9.04
C LEU A 22 18.87 6.01 -10.24
N GLN A 23 18.30 6.59 -11.29
CA GLN A 23 18.00 5.86 -12.54
C GLN A 23 19.24 5.34 -13.29
N ARG A 24 20.44 5.82 -12.95
CA ARG A 24 21.70 5.48 -13.63
C ARG A 24 22.60 4.59 -12.80
N VAL A 25 22.09 4.07 -11.69
CA VAL A 25 22.85 3.44 -10.63
C VAL A 25 22.61 1.93 -10.63
N GLU A 26 23.70 1.16 -10.68
CA GLU A 26 23.68 -0.29 -10.44
C GLU A 26 23.60 -0.58 -8.94
N PHE A 27 22.43 -0.30 -8.32
CA PHE A 27 22.26 -0.33 -6.87
C PHE A 27 22.60 -1.70 -6.25
N GLY A 28 22.32 -2.79 -6.98
CA GLY A 28 22.63 -4.16 -6.58
C GLY A 28 24.12 -4.51 -6.52
N ARG A 29 25.03 -3.55 -6.71
CA ARG A 29 26.49 -3.74 -6.58
C ARG A 29 27.16 -2.74 -5.64
N TRP A 30 26.37 -1.89 -4.99
CA TRP A 30 26.89 -0.81 -4.18
C TRP A 30 27.54 -1.29 -2.89
N THR A 31 28.78 -0.88 -2.68
CA THR A 31 29.49 -1.00 -1.40
C THR A 31 29.16 0.19 -0.50
N GLN A 32 29.52 0.12 0.79
CA GLN A 32 29.42 1.28 1.69
C GLN A 32 30.12 2.52 1.12
N THR A 33 31.22 2.33 0.40
CA THR A 33 31.99 3.42 -0.21
C THR A 33 31.21 4.08 -1.35
N ASP A 34 30.55 3.29 -2.19
CA ASP A 34 29.72 3.79 -3.29
C ASP A 34 28.54 4.59 -2.77
N VAL A 35 27.85 4.06 -1.75
CA VAL A 35 26.76 4.75 -1.05
C VAL A 35 27.24 6.06 -0.46
N THR A 36 28.31 6.04 0.33
CA THR A 36 28.88 7.23 1.00
C THR A 36 29.24 8.31 -0.01
N LYS A 37 29.86 7.92 -1.14
CA LYS A 37 30.22 8.86 -2.22
C LYS A 37 28.98 9.43 -2.90
N ALA A 38 27.97 8.60 -3.18
CA ALA A 38 26.75 9.02 -3.86
C ALA A 38 25.92 10.00 -3.02
N ILE A 39 25.72 9.70 -1.73
CA ILE A 39 24.97 10.59 -0.81
C ILE A 39 25.82 11.81 -0.40
N GLY A 40 27.13 11.66 -0.22
CA GLY A 40 28.03 12.78 0.05
C GLY A 40 28.05 13.80 -1.10
N ALA A 41 27.91 13.36 -2.36
CA ALA A 41 27.76 14.25 -3.51
C ALA A 41 26.42 15.02 -3.55
N LEU A 42 25.51 14.74 -2.62
CA LEU A 42 24.27 15.49 -2.37
C LEU A 42 24.41 16.41 -1.13
N GLY A 43 25.58 16.42 -0.48
CA GLY A 43 25.84 17.12 0.77
C GLY A 43 25.27 16.42 1.99
N TRP A 44 25.01 15.10 1.91
CA TRP A 44 24.40 14.32 2.97
C TRP A 44 25.41 13.46 3.69
N ASP A 45 25.17 13.27 4.99
CA ASP A 45 26.00 12.43 5.83
C ASP A 45 25.34 11.05 6.03
N LEU A 46 26.14 10.01 5.83
CA LEU A 46 25.76 8.64 6.13
C LEU A 46 25.65 8.47 7.64
N GLN A 47 24.50 7.98 8.13
CA GLN A 47 24.39 7.58 9.52
C GLN A 47 24.23 6.07 9.64
N HIS A 48 24.99 5.48 10.57
CA HIS A 48 24.92 4.07 10.90
C HIS A 48 23.99 3.87 12.10
N GLY A 49 23.06 2.94 11.99
CA GLY A 49 22.29 2.45 13.13
C GLY A 49 21.38 1.31 12.72
N GLU A 50 21.36 0.22 13.49
CA GLU A 50 20.17 -0.63 13.58
C GLU A 50 19.09 0.22 14.22
N VAL A 51 18.34 0.94 13.41
CA VAL A 51 17.18 1.67 13.91
C VAL A 51 16.06 0.66 13.91
N ASP A 52 15.71 0.21 15.10
CA ASP A 52 14.47 -0.52 15.33
C ASP A 52 13.35 0.33 14.74
N VAL A 53 12.77 -0.12 13.62
CA VAL A 53 11.77 0.62 12.83
C VAL A 53 10.52 0.90 13.69
N GLY A 54 10.38 0.26 14.85
CA GLY A 54 9.37 0.53 15.87
C GLY A 54 9.69 1.67 16.85
N MET A 55 10.92 2.19 16.91
CA MET A 55 11.36 3.22 17.85
C MET A 55 11.70 4.56 17.18
N TRP A 56 10.78 5.08 16.38
CA TRP A 56 10.77 6.47 15.92
C TRP A 56 10.42 7.42 17.07
N ARG A 57 11.28 7.54 18.07
CA ARG A 57 11.15 8.58 19.09
C ARG A 57 11.70 9.88 18.52
N ALA A 58 10.90 10.94 18.61
CA ALA A 58 11.23 12.30 18.15
C ALA A 58 12.54 12.87 18.76
N GLU A 59 13.06 12.24 19.82
CA GLU A 59 14.21 12.66 20.62
C GLU A 59 15.56 12.08 20.13
N THR A 60 15.55 10.99 19.36
CA THR A 60 16.77 10.34 18.82
C THR A 60 16.97 10.56 17.31
N GLY A 61 15.98 11.15 16.62
CA GLY A 61 15.82 11.07 15.17
C GLY A 61 16.55 12.11 14.33
N TYR A 62 17.01 11.64 13.17
CA TYR A 62 17.84 12.24 12.10
C TYR A 62 17.38 13.61 11.57
N GLU A 63 18.29 14.36 10.94
CA GLU A 63 17.96 15.62 10.23
C GLU A 63 17.54 15.34 8.78
N THR A 64 16.78 16.26 8.16
CA THR A 64 16.53 16.21 6.72
C THR A 64 17.87 16.33 5.97
N GLY A 65 18.07 15.48 4.96
CA GLY A 65 19.37 15.32 4.31
C GLY A 65 20.30 14.34 5.03
N ALA A 66 19.78 13.52 5.95
CA ALA A 66 20.45 12.32 6.41
C ALA A 66 20.00 11.09 5.59
N ALA A 67 20.92 10.15 5.41
CA ALA A 67 20.64 8.83 4.85
C ALA A 67 20.92 7.74 5.90
N ILE A 68 19.96 6.85 6.09
CA ILE A 68 20.07 5.68 6.97
C ILE A 68 20.26 4.45 6.10
N ILE A 69 21.21 3.60 6.47
CA ILE A 69 21.46 2.33 5.77
C ILE A 69 21.02 1.15 6.64
N ASP A 70 20.09 0.36 6.11
CA ASP A 70 19.72 -0.91 6.73
C ASP A 70 20.54 -2.04 6.11
N ARG A 71 21.24 -2.77 6.97
CA ARG A 71 21.93 -4.00 6.61
C ARG A 71 20.95 -5.16 6.57
N ILE A 72 21.21 -6.15 5.73
CA ILE A 72 20.38 -7.35 5.68
C ILE A 72 20.41 -7.99 7.06
N PRO A 73 19.24 -8.16 7.72
CA PRO A 73 19.23 -8.83 9.01
C PRO A 73 19.82 -10.24 8.82
N PRO A 74 20.58 -10.76 9.80
CA PRO A 74 21.15 -12.10 9.71
C PRO A 74 20.04 -13.15 9.84
N THR A 75 19.21 -13.28 8.82
CA THR A 75 18.19 -14.33 8.69
C THR A 75 18.79 -15.49 7.90
N ALA A 76 18.41 -16.71 8.28
CA ALA A 76 19.02 -17.94 7.75
C ALA A 76 18.81 -18.15 6.22
N ASN A 77 17.98 -17.34 5.57
CA ASN A 77 17.43 -17.63 4.24
C ASN A 77 17.64 -16.54 3.17
N VAL A 78 18.18 -15.37 3.51
CA VAL A 78 18.42 -14.32 2.51
C VAL A 78 19.84 -14.45 1.96
N ARG A 79 19.97 -14.86 0.70
CA ARG A 79 21.24 -14.91 -0.02
C ARG A 79 21.37 -13.62 -0.82
N SER A 80 22.03 -12.64 -0.24
CA SER A 80 22.39 -11.41 -0.94
C SER A 80 23.89 -11.18 -0.82
N VAL A 81 24.48 -10.71 -1.90
CA VAL A 81 25.88 -10.26 -1.94
C VAL A 81 26.01 -8.78 -1.54
N ASN A 82 24.90 -8.11 -1.27
CA ASN A 82 24.87 -6.68 -0.98
C ASN A 82 25.17 -6.43 0.49
N GLU A 83 26.02 -5.45 0.77
CA GLU A 83 26.35 -5.03 2.14
C GLU A 83 25.16 -4.36 2.84
N PHE A 84 24.26 -3.75 2.07
CA PHE A 84 23.02 -3.10 2.51
C PHE A 84 21.86 -3.53 1.63
N TYR A 85 20.65 -3.57 2.19
CA TYR A 85 19.45 -3.78 1.37
C TYR A 85 18.54 -2.57 1.28
N ALA A 86 18.64 -1.63 2.22
CA ALA A 86 17.85 -0.41 2.18
C ALA A 86 18.71 0.83 2.47
N ILE A 87 18.38 1.93 1.81
CA ILE A 87 18.82 3.27 2.18
C ILE A 87 17.55 4.11 2.35
N GLU A 88 17.27 4.57 3.56
CA GLU A 88 16.18 5.50 3.83
C GLU A 88 16.69 6.95 3.82
N LEU A 89 15.98 7.80 3.08
CA LEU A 89 16.31 9.19 2.83
C LEU A 89 15.16 10.07 3.35
N MET A 90 15.45 10.97 4.28
CA MET A 90 14.43 11.84 4.85
C MET A 90 14.20 13.06 3.94
N VAL A 91 13.10 13.07 3.19
CA VAL A 91 12.67 14.18 2.32
C VAL A 91 12.19 15.37 3.16
N LEU A 92 11.48 15.07 4.24
CA LEU A 92 10.99 16.04 5.21
C LEU A 92 11.06 15.43 6.60
N ARG A 93 11.63 16.15 7.57
CA ARG A 93 11.33 15.93 8.98
C ARG A 93 10.44 17.06 9.49
N SER A 94 9.28 16.69 10.02
CA SER A 94 8.37 17.63 10.67
C SER A 94 8.18 17.25 12.14
N ALA A 95 8.59 18.15 13.04
CA ALA A 95 8.31 18.04 14.47
C ALA A 95 6.94 18.65 14.84
N VAL A 96 6.24 19.24 13.87
CA VAL A 96 4.94 19.88 14.08
C VAL A 96 3.89 18.82 14.33
N ARG A 97 3.21 18.91 15.47
CA ARG A 97 2.16 17.98 15.91
C ARG A 97 0.76 18.52 15.56
N GLY A 98 -0.23 17.64 15.59
CA GLY A 98 -1.62 17.96 15.31
C GLY A 98 -1.89 18.20 13.83
N GLU A 99 -3.11 18.66 13.54
CA GLU A 99 -3.68 18.81 12.19
C GLU A 99 -2.79 19.66 11.27
N ALA A 100 -2.25 20.78 11.75
CA ALA A 100 -1.36 21.63 10.96
C ALA A 100 -0.07 20.91 10.54
N GLY A 101 0.46 20.04 11.42
CA GLY A 101 1.64 19.24 11.12
C GLY A 101 1.35 18.12 10.11
N GLU A 102 0.20 17.47 10.25
CA GLU A 102 -0.29 16.46 9.32
C GLU A 102 -0.52 17.06 7.94
N GLN A 103 -1.23 18.18 7.84
CA GLN A 103 -1.48 18.89 6.59
C GLN A 103 -0.16 19.27 5.89
N HIS A 104 0.81 19.78 6.65
CA HIS A 104 2.12 20.11 6.09
C HIS A 104 2.85 18.88 5.53
N ARG A 105 2.87 17.76 6.26
CA ARG A 105 3.49 16.51 5.78
C ARG A 105 2.78 15.97 4.54
N THR A 106 1.46 15.98 4.53
CA THR A 106 0.64 15.57 3.38
C THR A 106 0.92 16.42 2.15
N ASN A 107 1.02 17.74 2.29
CA ASN A 107 1.35 18.63 1.16
C ASN A 107 2.73 18.32 0.59
N VAL A 108 3.74 18.18 1.46
CA VAL A 108 5.10 17.84 1.01
C VAL A 108 5.16 16.44 0.38
N PHE A 109 4.40 15.48 0.92
CA PHE A 109 4.28 14.15 0.34
C PHE A 109 3.70 14.23 -1.08
N ARG A 110 2.61 14.98 -1.30
CA ARG A 110 2.02 15.16 -2.64
C ARG A 110 2.98 15.81 -3.62
N GLU A 111 3.74 16.81 -3.18
CA GLU A 111 4.77 17.44 -4.00
C GLU A 111 5.89 16.46 -4.39
N ALA A 112 6.36 15.65 -3.43
CA ALA A 112 7.36 14.61 -3.68
C ALA A 112 6.81 13.54 -4.63
N LEU A 113 5.59 13.05 -4.40
CA LEU A 113 4.90 12.09 -5.25
C LEU A 113 4.75 12.60 -6.68
N SER A 114 4.31 13.85 -6.87
CA SER A 114 4.20 14.47 -8.19
C SER A 114 5.55 14.53 -8.92
N THR A 115 6.63 14.87 -8.19
CA THR A 115 7.99 14.89 -8.72
C THR A 115 8.44 13.49 -9.13
N MET A 116 8.14 12.46 -8.31
CA MET A 116 8.47 11.07 -8.62
C MET A 116 7.69 10.53 -9.81
N LEU A 117 6.39 10.83 -9.91
CA LEU A 117 5.56 10.47 -11.07
C LEU A 117 6.10 11.07 -12.36
N ALA A 118 6.55 12.32 -12.33
CA ALA A 118 7.12 12.98 -13.51
C ALA A 118 8.44 12.34 -13.98
N GLU A 119 9.26 11.84 -13.05
CA GLU A 119 10.58 11.29 -13.37
C GLU A 119 10.58 9.77 -13.62
N PHE A 120 9.74 8.99 -12.91
CA PHE A 120 9.67 7.53 -13.03
C PHE A 120 8.43 7.01 -13.76
N GLY A 121 7.43 7.85 -14.02
CA GLY A 121 6.12 7.41 -14.50
C GLY A 121 5.26 6.81 -13.38
N PRO A 122 4.19 6.07 -13.73
CA PRO A 122 3.27 5.50 -12.76
C PRO A 122 3.98 4.47 -11.85
N PRO A 123 3.71 4.45 -10.54
CA PRO A 123 4.21 3.41 -9.66
C PRO A 123 3.57 2.05 -9.99
N ASP A 124 4.28 0.98 -9.65
CA ASP A 124 3.72 -0.37 -9.73
C ASP A 124 2.60 -0.56 -8.69
N VAL A 125 2.72 0.12 -7.54
CA VAL A 125 1.79 0.02 -6.42
C VAL A 125 1.63 1.37 -5.72
N ARG A 126 0.40 1.67 -5.29
CA ARG A 126 0.06 2.74 -4.34
C ARG A 126 -0.44 2.16 -3.04
N GLY A 127 -0.37 2.89 -1.94
CA GLY A 127 -0.81 2.39 -0.64
C GLY A 127 -1.01 3.49 0.37
N GLY A 128 -1.29 3.08 1.61
CA GLY A 128 -1.33 3.98 2.75
C GLY A 128 -0.85 3.34 4.05
N ASP A 129 -1.39 3.79 5.17
CA ASP A 129 -0.75 3.64 6.49
C ASP A 129 -0.55 2.15 6.88
N GLY A 130 0.71 1.69 6.86
CA GLY A 130 1.08 0.28 7.04
C GLY A 130 2.08 -0.25 6.01
N GLY A 131 2.34 0.49 4.93
CA GLY A 131 3.33 0.16 3.89
C GLY A 131 3.82 1.40 3.13
N PRO A 132 4.49 1.25 1.99
CA PRO A 132 4.84 2.38 1.14
C PRO A 132 3.59 2.97 0.50
N TRP A 133 3.55 4.30 0.45
CA TRP A 133 2.47 5.04 -0.18
C TRP A 133 2.54 4.99 -1.71
N ALA A 134 3.75 4.87 -2.25
CA ALA A 134 4.01 4.57 -3.65
C ALA A 134 5.29 3.75 -3.77
N ARG A 135 5.33 2.81 -4.71
CA ARG A 135 6.51 1.98 -4.98
C ARG A 135 6.76 1.87 -6.49
N TRP A 136 8.00 2.11 -6.90
CA TRP A 136 8.51 1.87 -8.25
C TRP A 136 9.55 0.78 -8.20
N ARG A 137 9.43 -0.18 -9.10
CA ARG A 137 10.27 -1.36 -9.15
C ARG A 137 11.02 -1.40 -10.48
N ASP A 138 12.35 -1.39 -10.37
CA ASP A 138 13.23 -1.87 -11.42
C ASP A 138 13.81 -3.26 -11.05
N LYS A 139 14.61 -3.87 -11.93
CA LYS A 139 15.30 -5.13 -11.65
C LYS A 139 16.37 -4.97 -10.58
N GLU A 140 17.01 -3.82 -10.51
CA GLU A 140 18.15 -3.61 -9.59
C GLU A 140 17.79 -2.75 -8.37
N LEU A 141 16.84 -1.84 -8.54
CA LEU A 141 16.44 -0.86 -7.53
C LEU A 141 14.92 -0.80 -7.40
N THR A 142 14.45 -0.93 -6.17
CA THR A 142 13.08 -0.61 -5.79
C THR A 142 13.09 0.70 -5.00
N VAL A 143 12.24 1.65 -5.39
CA VAL A 143 12.10 2.94 -4.72
C VAL A 143 10.72 3.00 -4.07
N GLU A 144 10.68 3.37 -2.81
CA GLU A 144 9.44 3.59 -2.07
C GLU A 144 9.33 5.02 -1.57
N LEU A 145 8.13 5.59 -1.61
CA LEU A 145 7.79 6.84 -0.95
C LEU A 145 6.87 6.56 0.23
N HIS A 146 7.16 7.18 1.37
CA HIS A 146 6.46 6.98 2.63
C HIS A 146 6.01 8.30 3.23
N LEU A 147 4.76 8.34 3.70
CA LEU A 147 4.23 9.34 4.62
C LEU A 147 3.98 8.65 5.97
N ARG A 148 4.67 9.09 7.04
CA ARG A 148 4.60 8.43 8.36
C ARG A 148 3.68 9.24 9.29
N ARG A 149 2.42 8.85 9.43
CA ARG A 149 1.37 9.76 9.96
C ARG A 149 1.52 10.22 11.42
N PHE A 150 2.29 9.53 12.28
CA PHE A 150 2.37 9.90 13.70
C PHE A 150 3.73 10.45 14.14
N HIS A 151 4.86 10.03 13.56
CA HIS A 151 6.21 10.43 14.02
C HIS A 151 7.32 10.55 12.94
N GLY A 152 7.00 10.50 11.65
CA GLY A 152 8.01 10.69 10.59
C GLY A 152 7.46 11.65 9.56
N GLY A 153 8.28 12.45 8.91
CA GLY A 153 7.76 13.32 7.86
C GLY A 153 7.50 12.53 6.58
N VAL A 154 8.27 12.86 5.57
CA VAL A 154 8.22 12.20 4.27
C VAL A 154 9.57 11.54 4.06
N ALA A 155 9.57 10.24 3.78
CA ALA A 155 10.79 9.46 3.59
C ALA A 155 10.74 8.73 2.24
N MET A 156 11.90 8.57 1.62
CA MET A 156 12.10 7.77 0.43
C MET A 156 13.04 6.62 0.77
N ARG A 157 12.68 5.38 0.44
CA ARG A 157 13.57 4.22 0.62
C ARG A 157 14.06 3.72 -0.72
N LEU A 158 15.34 3.40 -0.77
CA LEU A 158 16.03 2.79 -1.90
C LEU A 158 16.38 1.37 -1.50
N LEU A 159 15.83 0.40 -2.18
CA LEU A 159 15.88 -1.00 -1.79
C LEU A 159 16.53 -1.83 -2.90
N ALA A 160 17.46 -2.71 -2.54
CA ALA A 160 17.98 -3.68 -3.49
C ALA A 160 16.88 -4.70 -3.80
N THR A 161 16.40 -4.73 -5.04
CA THR A 161 15.21 -5.50 -5.44
C THR A 161 15.32 -6.97 -5.09
N ASP A 162 16.42 -7.63 -5.45
CA ASP A 162 16.63 -9.06 -5.18
C ASP A 162 16.62 -9.40 -3.67
N ALA A 163 17.12 -8.50 -2.83
CA ALA A 163 17.14 -8.71 -1.38
C ALA A 163 15.75 -8.46 -0.77
N LEU A 164 15.05 -7.41 -1.24
CA LEU A 164 13.68 -7.12 -0.85
C LEU A 164 12.78 -8.31 -1.17
N GLU A 165 12.81 -8.83 -2.40
CA GLU A 165 11.95 -9.95 -2.79
C GLU A 165 12.19 -11.21 -1.96
N GLN A 166 13.43 -11.50 -1.57
CA GLN A 166 13.74 -12.62 -0.70
C GLN A 166 13.21 -12.42 0.72
N LEU A 167 13.31 -11.20 1.26
CA LEU A 167 12.75 -10.85 2.57
C LEU A 167 11.22 -10.95 2.56
N GLU A 168 10.57 -10.44 1.50
CA GLU A 168 9.13 -10.51 1.32
C GLU A 168 8.67 -11.97 1.22
N ALA A 169 9.32 -12.79 0.40
CA ALA A 169 9.00 -14.21 0.28
C ALA A 169 9.17 -14.95 1.63
N ASP A 170 10.24 -14.67 2.38
CA ASP A 170 10.45 -15.27 3.71
C ASP A 170 9.41 -14.83 4.75
N SER A 171 8.94 -13.58 4.69
CA SER A 171 7.84 -13.09 5.54
C SER A 171 6.51 -13.76 5.20
N ILE A 172 6.18 -13.88 3.91
CA ILE A 172 4.93 -14.53 3.49
C ILE A 172 4.91 -16.00 3.89
N ARG A 173 6.03 -16.73 3.73
CA ARG A 173 6.14 -18.12 4.21
C ARG A 173 5.94 -18.27 5.72
N ARG A 174 6.20 -17.22 6.50
CA ARG A 174 5.98 -17.19 7.96
C ARG A 174 4.60 -16.69 8.36
N GLY A 175 3.72 -16.45 7.39
CA GLY A 175 2.35 -15.96 7.63
C GLY A 175 2.25 -14.45 7.86
N ASP A 176 3.33 -13.69 7.69
CA ASP A 176 3.26 -12.23 7.62
C ASP A 176 2.91 -11.83 6.19
N VAL A 177 1.62 -11.78 5.91
CA VAL A 177 1.09 -11.58 4.56
C VAL A 177 0.87 -10.08 4.25
N SER A 178 1.16 -9.16 5.19
CA SER A 178 0.83 -7.72 5.13
C SER A 178 1.00 -7.08 3.74
N GLY A 179 -0.09 -6.97 2.97
CA GLY A 179 -0.17 -6.38 1.62
C GLY A 179 0.83 -6.86 0.56
N TRP A 180 1.56 -7.94 0.80
CA TRP A 180 2.71 -8.34 -0.03
C TRP A 180 2.34 -8.95 -1.39
N THR A 181 1.11 -9.42 -1.57
CA THR A 181 0.64 -9.98 -2.85
C THR A 181 0.57 -8.94 -3.98
N ALA A 182 0.53 -7.65 -3.64
CA ALA A 182 0.67 -6.58 -4.63
C ALA A 182 2.10 -6.48 -5.20
N TYR A 183 3.11 -6.97 -4.48
CA TYR A 183 4.53 -6.72 -4.74
C TYR A 183 5.30 -7.89 -5.36
N THR A 184 4.86 -9.13 -5.12
CA THR A 184 5.63 -10.31 -5.52
C THR A 184 5.20 -10.84 -6.88
N ARG A 185 6.17 -11.07 -7.79
CA ARG A 185 5.95 -11.86 -9.02
C ARG A 185 6.03 -13.36 -8.78
N ARG A 186 6.42 -13.76 -7.57
CA ARG A 186 6.39 -15.13 -7.06
C ARG A 186 5.31 -15.19 -6.00
N PRO A 187 4.10 -15.63 -6.34
CA PRO A 187 3.05 -15.85 -5.35
C PRO A 187 3.43 -17.11 -4.56
N GLU A 188 4.41 -17.01 -3.66
CA GLU A 188 4.44 -17.92 -2.51
C GLU A 188 3.28 -17.45 -1.65
N LEU A 189 2.13 -18.09 -1.84
CA LEU A 189 0.89 -17.73 -1.16
C LEU A 189 0.89 -18.35 0.24
N PRO A 190 0.27 -17.69 1.24
CA PRO A 190 0.02 -18.35 2.51
C PRO A 190 -0.81 -19.62 2.28
N SER A 191 -0.44 -20.71 2.97
CA SER A 191 -1.13 -22.00 2.85
C SER A 191 -2.52 -22.01 3.48
N GLU A 192 -2.83 -21.01 4.32
CA GLU A 192 -4.08 -20.91 5.06
C GLU A 192 -4.57 -19.44 5.10
N PRO A 193 -5.89 -19.21 5.16
CA PRO A 193 -6.46 -17.89 5.43
C PRO A 193 -5.94 -17.32 6.76
N ALA A 194 -5.62 -16.02 6.80
CA ALA A 194 -5.23 -15.31 8.04
C ALA A 194 -6.44 -14.86 8.88
N VAL A 195 -7.65 -15.23 8.49
CA VAL A 195 -8.92 -15.05 9.22
C VAL A 195 -9.65 -16.38 9.30
N ASN A 196 -10.36 -16.62 10.39
CA ASN A 196 -10.98 -17.93 10.67
C ASN A 196 -12.43 -18.03 10.18
N ASP A 197 -13.08 -16.89 9.93
CA ASP A 197 -14.48 -16.85 9.51
C ASP A 197 -14.83 -15.60 8.70
N ILE A 198 -15.98 -15.65 8.03
CA ILE A 198 -16.52 -14.57 7.19
C ILE A 198 -16.81 -13.30 8.01
N GLY A 199 -17.13 -13.41 9.30
CA GLY A 199 -17.35 -12.25 10.17
C GLY A 199 -16.06 -11.48 10.43
N GLU A 200 -14.97 -12.19 10.77
CA GLU A 200 -13.64 -11.61 10.91
C GLU A 200 -13.17 -10.97 9.60
N PHE A 201 -13.36 -11.66 8.47
CA PHE A 201 -13.09 -11.10 7.14
C PHE A 201 -13.85 -9.79 6.89
N THR A 202 -15.15 -9.77 7.18
CA THR A 202 -16.00 -8.59 7.01
C THR A 202 -15.52 -7.41 7.87
N ALA A 203 -15.13 -7.68 9.11
CA ALA A 203 -14.59 -6.66 10.01
C ALA A 203 -13.26 -6.09 9.50
N ARG A 204 -12.36 -6.94 8.97
CA ARG A 204 -11.12 -6.48 8.34
C ARG A 204 -11.37 -5.67 7.07
N LEU A 205 -12.31 -6.10 6.22
CA LEU A 205 -12.70 -5.35 5.03
C LEU A 205 -13.26 -3.97 5.38
N SER A 206 -14.05 -3.85 6.44
CA SER A 206 -14.50 -2.55 6.94
C SER A 206 -13.34 -1.65 7.36
N GLY A 207 -12.33 -2.20 8.05
CA GLY A 207 -11.11 -1.48 8.39
C GLY A 207 -10.36 -1.00 7.15
N VAL A 208 -10.17 -1.88 6.17
CA VAL A 208 -9.50 -1.55 4.91
C VAL A 208 -10.24 -0.47 4.11
N LEU A 209 -11.58 -0.51 4.05
CA LEU A 209 -12.36 0.55 3.40
C LEU A 209 -12.24 1.89 4.13
N MET A 210 -12.14 1.85 5.47
CA MET A 210 -11.92 3.05 6.28
C MET A 210 -10.54 3.64 6.03
N ASP A 211 -9.49 2.82 6.05
CA ASP A 211 -8.12 3.24 5.75
C ASP A 211 -8.06 3.84 4.34
N LEU A 212 -8.65 3.14 3.35
CA LEU A 212 -8.73 3.61 1.97
C LEU A 212 -9.41 4.98 1.85
N ALA A 213 -10.49 5.22 2.59
CA ALA A 213 -11.18 6.50 2.59
C ALA A 213 -10.34 7.65 3.18
N VAL A 214 -9.42 7.34 4.11
CA VAL A 214 -8.45 8.31 4.65
C VAL A 214 -7.27 8.51 3.70
N ASP A 215 -6.92 7.50 2.91
CA ASP A 215 -5.74 7.49 2.05
C ASP A 215 -5.98 8.13 0.68
N VAL A 216 -7.12 7.85 0.04
CA VAL A 216 -7.52 8.38 -1.28
C VAL A 216 -7.33 9.90 -1.39
N PRO A 217 -7.78 10.72 -0.42
CA PRO A 217 -7.56 12.16 -0.49
C PRO A 217 -6.08 12.54 -0.46
N VAL A 218 -5.21 11.76 0.20
CA VAL A 218 -3.77 12.05 0.29
C VAL A 218 -3.05 11.80 -1.02
N VAL A 219 -3.38 10.72 -1.73
CA VAL A 219 -2.76 10.33 -3.01
C VAL A 219 -3.42 10.93 -4.24
N ASP A 220 -4.54 11.66 -4.07
CA ASP A 220 -5.27 12.37 -5.13
C ASP A 220 -5.72 11.44 -6.27
N THR A 221 -6.23 10.26 -5.92
CA THR A 221 -6.80 9.27 -6.85
C THR A 221 -7.91 8.49 -6.14
N ALA A 222 -8.87 7.94 -6.88
CA ALA A 222 -9.89 7.07 -6.30
C ALA A 222 -9.35 5.65 -6.10
N GLY A 223 -9.89 4.93 -5.11
CA GLY A 223 -9.54 3.55 -4.83
C GLY A 223 -10.71 2.60 -5.09
N THR A 224 -10.45 1.42 -5.61
CA THR A 224 -11.46 0.37 -5.80
C THR A 224 -10.96 -0.93 -5.21
N ILE A 225 -11.79 -1.58 -4.39
CA ILE A 225 -11.59 -2.94 -3.89
C ILE A 225 -12.60 -3.84 -4.58
N ILE A 226 -12.16 -4.96 -5.12
CA ILE A 226 -12.99 -5.96 -5.79
C ILE A 226 -12.85 -7.28 -5.05
N LEU A 227 -13.97 -7.89 -4.70
CA LEU A 227 -14.06 -9.27 -4.24
C LEU A 227 -14.71 -10.12 -5.33
N ARG A 228 -14.09 -11.22 -5.69
CA ARG A 228 -14.49 -12.10 -6.79
C ARG A 228 -14.08 -13.54 -6.53
N THR A 229 -14.37 -14.42 -7.48
CA THR A 229 -13.85 -15.79 -7.54
C THR A 229 -12.62 -15.88 -8.44
N SER A 230 -11.81 -16.92 -8.26
CA SER A 230 -10.61 -17.18 -9.07
C SER A 230 -10.94 -17.55 -10.52
N ASP A 231 -12.12 -18.12 -10.77
CA ASP A 231 -12.62 -18.54 -12.08
C ASP A 231 -13.01 -17.37 -13.01
N TRP A 232 -12.84 -16.11 -12.56
CA TRP A 232 -13.25 -14.90 -13.28
C TRP A 232 -14.72 -14.91 -13.71
N SER A 233 -15.57 -15.64 -13.00
CA SER A 233 -17.01 -15.61 -13.21
C SER A 233 -17.56 -14.21 -12.93
N ALA A 234 -18.74 -13.91 -13.47
CA ALA A 234 -19.44 -12.66 -13.21
C ALA A 234 -20.02 -12.58 -11.79
N ARG A 235 -19.45 -13.28 -10.80
CA ARG A 235 -19.84 -13.26 -9.38
C ARG A 235 -18.81 -12.42 -8.62
N TYR A 236 -19.14 -11.14 -8.44
CA TYR A 236 -18.28 -10.19 -7.76
C TYR A 236 -19.08 -9.12 -7.03
N ALA A 237 -18.43 -8.53 -6.02
CA ALA A 237 -18.82 -7.29 -5.40
C ALA A 237 -17.60 -6.35 -5.39
N LEU A 238 -17.82 -5.05 -5.56
CA LEU A 238 -16.75 -4.06 -5.49
C LEU A 238 -17.18 -2.84 -4.68
N ALA A 239 -16.21 -2.12 -4.15
CA ALA A 239 -16.40 -0.82 -3.53
C ALA A 239 -15.41 0.16 -4.13
N SER A 240 -15.93 1.28 -4.64
CA SER A 240 -15.13 2.42 -5.10
C SER A 240 -15.23 3.54 -4.06
N VAL A 241 -14.09 4.16 -3.76
CA VAL A 241 -13.91 5.16 -2.71
C VAL A 241 -13.32 6.43 -3.32
N ASP A 242 -14.08 7.52 -3.26
CA ASP A 242 -13.71 8.86 -3.75
C ASP A 242 -14.53 9.93 -3.04
N GLY A 243 -14.15 10.30 -1.81
CA GLY A 243 -14.94 11.18 -0.92
C GLY A 243 -16.27 10.58 -0.42
N ALA A 244 -16.80 9.58 -1.13
CA ALA A 244 -17.96 8.75 -0.86
C ALA A 244 -17.58 7.28 -1.09
N ILE A 245 -18.38 6.35 -0.56
CA ILE A 245 -18.22 4.91 -0.84
C ILE A 245 -19.38 4.44 -1.71
N ARG A 246 -19.07 3.93 -2.90
CA ARG A 246 -20.05 3.30 -3.77
C ARG A 246 -19.77 1.80 -3.84
N VAL A 247 -20.73 1.02 -3.37
CA VAL A 247 -20.68 -0.44 -3.45
C VAL A 247 -21.47 -0.91 -4.65
N GLU A 248 -20.93 -1.85 -5.40
CA GLU A 248 -21.59 -2.50 -6.52
C GLU A 248 -21.57 -4.03 -6.39
N ALA A 249 -22.58 -4.66 -6.95
CA ALA A 249 -22.65 -6.11 -7.13
C ALA A 249 -23.06 -6.43 -8.57
N SER A 250 -22.48 -7.50 -9.12
CA SER A 250 -22.69 -7.88 -10.51
C SER A 250 -24.18 -8.10 -10.86
N ALA A 251 -24.63 -7.49 -11.95
CA ALA A 251 -25.94 -7.81 -12.55
C ALA A 251 -25.89 -8.98 -13.54
N ALA A 252 -24.69 -9.46 -13.89
CA ALA A 252 -24.45 -10.43 -14.95
C ALA A 252 -24.32 -11.87 -14.45
N VAL A 253 -24.73 -12.16 -13.22
CA VAL A 253 -24.72 -13.52 -12.63
C VAL A 253 -25.65 -14.45 -13.43
N LYS A 254 -25.14 -15.64 -13.76
CA LYS A 254 -25.80 -16.65 -14.61
C LYS A 254 -25.98 -17.98 -13.85
N GLY A 255 -26.77 -18.87 -14.44
CA GLY A 255 -26.95 -20.24 -13.95
C GLY A 255 -27.68 -20.31 -12.62
N GLN A 256 -27.32 -21.30 -11.80
CA GLN A 256 -27.94 -21.55 -10.49
C GLN A 256 -27.81 -20.39 -9.49
N TYR A 257 -26.81 -19.51 -9.66
CA TYR A 257 -26.57 -18.38 -8.77
C TYR A 257 -27.42 -17.14 -9.10
N ARG A 258 -28.19 -17.17 -10.21
CA ARG A 258 -28.99 -16.02 -10.65
C ARG A 258 -30.09 -15.65 -9.66
N GLU A 259 -30.63 -16.62 -8.92
CA GLU A 259 -31.63 -16.38 -7.88
C GLU A 259 -31.11 -15.43 -6.78
N GLY A 260 -29.79 -15.43 -6.57
CA GLY A 260 -29.07 -14.49 -5.71
C GLY A 260 -29.40 -13.01 -5.96
N LEU A 261 -29.66 -12.64 -7.21
CA LEU A 261 -29.97 -11.25 -7.58
C LEU A 261 -31.24 -10.73 -6.89
N GLY A 262 -32.22 -11.62 -6.62
CA GLY A 262 -33.47 -11.25 -5.94
C GLY A 262 -33.28 -10.80 -4.49
N TYR A 263 -32.16 -11.17 -3.86
CA TYR A 263 -31.86 -10.81 -2.47
C TYR A 263 -31.20 -9.43 -2.34
N LEU A 264 -30.59 -8.90 -3.40
CA LEU A 264 -29.80 -7.67 -3.35
C LEU A 264 -30.62 -6.44 -2.94
N ALA A 265 -31.88 -6.35 -3.37
CA ALA A 265 -32.78 -5.28 -2.94
C ALA A 265 -33.01 -5.27 -1.41
N GLY A 266 -33.11 -6.46 -0.80
CA GLY A 266 -33.25 -6.62 0.65
C GLY A 266 -31.99 -6.23 1.43
N LEU A 267 -30.81 -6.30 0.79
CA LEU A 267 -29.54 -5.81 1.33
C LEU A 267 -29.36 -4.29 1.15
N GLY A 268 -30.31 -3.62 0.50
CA GLY A 268 -30.30 -2.17 0.28
C GLY A 268 -29.60 -1.73 -1.01
N TYR A 269 -29.29 -2.66 -1.93
CA TYR A 269 -28.86 -2.28 -3.28
C TYR A 269 -30.03 -1.71 -4.08
N ARG A 270 -29.72 -0.74 -4.95
CA ARG A 270 -30.61 -0.25 -6.00
C ARG A 270 -30.43 -1.09 -7.26
N GLU A 271 -31.54 -1.32 -7.96
CA GLU A 271 -31.55 -2.06 -9.21
C GLU A 271 -30.69 -1.39 -10.29
N PRO A 272 -30.09 -2.19 -11.20
CA PRO A 272 -29.38 -1.67 -12.36
C PRO A 272 -30.26 -0.75 -13.20
N SER A 273 -29.64 0.29 -13.76
CA SER A 273 -30.27 1.21 -14.71
C SER A 273 -29.33 1.49 -15.88
N GLY A 274 -29.82 2.13 -16.95
CA GLY A 274 -29.00 2.37 -18.16
C GLY A 274 -27.67 3.11 -17.90
N ARG A 275 -27.56 3.90 -16.83
CA ARG A 275 -26.31 4.59 -16.44
C ARG A 275 -25.49 3.83 -15.39
N VAL A 276 -26.08 2.86 -14.72
CA VAL A 276 -25.47 2.08 -13.64
C VAL A 276 -25.79 0.60 -13.90
N PRO A 277 -24.97 -0.10 -14.69
CA PRO A 277 -25.29 -1.44 -15.20
C PRO A 277 -25.27 -2.54 -14.13
N ASN A 278 -24.76 -2.22 -12.93
CA ASN A 278 -24.69 -3.10 -11.78
C ASN A 278 -25.70 -2.71 -10.69
N TRP A 279 -25.95 -3.64 -9.77
CA TRP A 279 -26.62 -3.31 -8.52
C TRP A 279 -25.72 -2.39 -7.72
N SER A 280 -26.25 -1.32 -7.16
CA SER A 280 -25.40 -0.32 -6.49
C SER A 280 -26.02 0.36 -5.29
N ARG A 281 -25.18 0.82 -4.38
CA ARG A 281 -25.55 1.73 -3.30
C ARG A 281 -24.41 2.71 -3.08
N GLU A 282 -24.76 3.95 -2.75
CA GLU A 282 -23.81 5.00 -2.42
C GLU A 282 -23.99 5.43 -0.97
N PHE A 283 -22.88 5.57 -0.27
CA PHE A 283 -22.74 6.13 1.06
C PHE A 283 -22.01 7.46 0.93
N THR A 284 -22.51 8.50 1.60
CA THR A 284 -22.06 9.88 1.39
C THR A 284 -20.72 10.23 2.06
N ASP A 285 -20.15 9.30 2.81
CA ASP A 285 -18.88 9.49 3.50
C ASP A 285 -18.10 8.16 3.64
N GLY A 286 -16.84 8.29 4.07
CA GLY A 286 -15.96 7.19 4.45
C GLY A 286 -15.98 6.85 5.94
N GLY A 287 -17.07 7.18 6.65
CA GLY A 287 -17.17 6.99 8.09
C GLY A 287 -17.22 5.51 8.50
N ARG A 288 -17.03 5.25 9.79
CA ARG A 288 -17.06 3.88 10.36
C ARG A 288 -18.37 3.13 10.04
N ASP A 289 -19.51 3.82 10.12
CA ASP A 289 -20.81 3.20 9.88
C ASP A 289 -21.00 2.89 8.39
N SER A 290 -20.61 3.83 7.50
CA SER A 290 -20.65 3.66 6.05
C SER A 290 -19.73 2.55 5.56
N THR A 291 -18.49 2.50 6.04
CA THR A 291 -17.49 1.47 5.69
C THR A 291 -17.90 0.08 6.19
N SER A 292 -18.46 0.00 7.40
CA SER A 292 -19.01 -1.24 7.96
C SER A 292 -20.20 -1.75 7.15
N ALA A 293 -21.17 -0.88 6.87
CA ALA A 293 -22.34 -1.23 6.05
C ALA A 293 -21.92 -1.64 4.63
N ALA A 294 -20.95 -0.94 4.03
CA ALA A 294 -20.40 -1.29 2.73
C ALA A 294 -19.74 -2.67 2.71
N ALA A 295 -18.90 -2.98 3.70
CA ALA A 295 -18.25 -4.28 3.84
C ALA A 295 -19.28 -5.42 3.97
N HIS A 296 -20.29 -5.24 4.83
CA HIS A 296 -21.38 -6.20 4.97
C HIS A 296 -22.13 -6.42 3.65
N MET A 297 -22.48 -5.35 2.95
CA MET A 297 -23.17 -5.46 1.65
C MET A 297 -22.35 -6.23 0.62
N MET A 298 -21.03 -5.98 0.54
CA MET A 298 -20.14 -6.71 -0.38
C MET A 298 -20.13 -8.21 -0.07
N VAL A 299 -19.95 -8.58 1.21
CA VAL A 299 -19.90 -9.98 1.64
C VAL A 299 -21.25 -10.69 1.47
N ASP A 300 -22.35 -10.04 1.84
CA ASP A 300 -23.68 -10.63 1.69
C ASP A 300 -24.08 -10.78 0.21
N ALA A 301 -23.60 -9.91 -0.67
CA ALA A 301 -23.76 -10.08 -2.11
C ALA A 301 -23.00 -11.31 -2.64
N LEU A 302 -21.76 -11.55 -2.18
CA LEU A 302 -21.02 -12.77 -2.54
C LEU A 302 -21.75 -14.03 -2.07
N ARG A 303 -22.26 -14.03 -0.84
CA ARG A 303 -23.05 -15.14 -0.29
C ARG A 303 -24.33 -15.38 -1.09
N ALA A 304 -25.02 -14.32 -1.51
CA ALA A 304 -26.17 -14.43 -2.40
C ALA A 304 -25.80 -15.07 -3.76
N PHE A 305 -24.56 -14.90 -4.21
CA PHE A 305 -24.02 -15.53 -5.42
C PHE A 305 -23.40 -16.92 -5.17
N GLY A 306 -23.60 -17.49 -3.99
CA GLY A 306 -23.11 -18.82 -3.62
C GLY A 306 -21.60 -18.87 -3.39
N ILE A 307 -21.00 -17.78 -2.90
CA ILE A 307 -19.62 -17.72 -2.43
C ILE A 307 -19.68 -17.53 -0.91
N ASP A 308 -19.55 -18.63 -0.18
CA ASP A 308 -19.67 -18.70 1.28
C ASP A 308 -18.41 -19.23 1.98
N ASP A 309 -17.47 -19.80 1.24
CA ASP A 309 -16.14 -20.15 1.70
C ASP A 309 -15.16 -18.98 1.49
N LEU A 310 -14.33 -18.71 2.51
CA LEU A 310 -13.25 -17.75 2.40
C LEU A 310 -12.27 -18.13 1.29
N LEU A 311 -12.00 -19.41 1.08
CA LEU A 311 -11.04 -19.90 0.07
C LEU A 311 -11.48 -19.63 -1.38
N ASP A 312 -12.77 -19.40 -1.59
CA ASP A 312 -13.32 -19.07 -2.90
C ASP A 312 -13.19 -17.57 -3.23
N ILE A 313 -12.87 -16.74 -2.24
CA ILE A 313 -12.78 -15.29 -2.40
C ILE A 313 -11.36 -14.91 -2.83
N VAL A 314 -11.26 -14.21 -3.94
CA VAL A 314 -10.08 -13.47 -4.36
C VAL A 314 -10.40 -11.99 -4.21
N TYR A 315 -9.46 -11.24 -3.63
CA TYR A 315 -9.58 -9.79 -3.57
C TYR A 315 -8.45 -9.13 -4.34
N ASP A 316 -8.78 -8.05 -5.03
CA ASP A 316 -7.84 -7.17 -5.68
C ASP A 316 -8.20 -5.72 -5.35
N ALA A 317 -7.22 -4.83 -5.43
CA ALA A 317 -7.47 -3.41 -5.27
C ALA A 317 -6.65 -2.57 -6.22
N PHE A 318 -7.27 -1.51 -6.73
CA PHE A 318 -6.72 -0.67 -7.78
C PHE A 318 -7.03 0.80 -7.55
N THR A 319 -6.14 1.68 -7.99
CA THR A 319 -6.42 3.09 -8.17
C THR A 319 -7.27 3.32 -9.43
N ALA A 320 -7.83 4.52 -9.59
CA ALA A 320 -8.51 4.92 -10.83
C ALA A 320 -7.60 4.82 -12.07
N ASP A 321 -6.30 4.95 -11.86
CA ASP A 321 -5.27 4.91 -12.91
C ASP A 321 -4.81 3.48 -13.25
N GLY A 322 -5.36 2.47 -12.56
CA GLY A 322 -5.08 1.04 -12.78
C GLY A 322 -3.87 0.49 -12.02
N GLU A 323 -3.26 1.28 -11.13
CA GLU A 323 -2.15 0.86 -10.28
C GLU A 323 -2.69 -0.03 -9.17
N ARG A 324 -1.95 -1.06 -8.74
CA ARG A 324 -2.39 -1.91 -7.62
C ARG A 324 -2.35 -1.14 -6.30
N MET A 325 -3.26 -1.45 -5.39
CA MET A 325 -3.22 -0.90 -4.03
C MET A 325 -2.64 -1.89 -3.02
N TYR A 326 -1.72 -1.40 -2.21
CA TYR A 326 -1.28 -2.02 -0.98
C TYR A 326 -2.32 -1.79 0.09
N LEU A 327 -2.96 -2.88 0.48
CA LEU A 327 -3.95 -2.89 1.54
C LEU A 327 -3.52 -3.86 2.62
N PRO A 328 -3.88 -3.60 3.88
CA PRO A 328 -3.79 -4.61 4.93
C PRO A 328 -4.41 -5.93 4.48
N VAL A 329 -3.83 -7.05 4.92
CA VAL A 329 -4.30 -8.39 4.55
C VAL A 329 -5.70 -8.61 5.05
N LEU A 330 -6.61 -8.87 4.10
CA LEU A 330 -7.95 -9.33 4.41
C LEU A 330 -7.98 -10.79 4.89
N GLY A 331 -6.88 -11.52 4.67
CA GLY A 331 -6.64 -12.82 5.27
C GLY A 331 -7.13 -13.99 4.45
N ILE A 332 -7.14 -13.88 3.12
CA ILE A 332 -7.55 -14.98 2.26
C ILE A 332 -6.33 -15.58 1.55
N ALA A 333 -6.21 -16.90 1.54
CA ALA A 333 -5.29 -17.61 0.66
C ALA A 333 -5.84 -17.56 -0.77
N SER A 334 -5.05 -17.12 -1.75
CA SER A 334 -5.49 -17.16 -3.15
C SER A 334 -5.63 -18.61 -3.60
N ALA A 335 -6.76 -18.94 -4.26
CA ALA A 335 -7.17 -20.29 -4.67
C ALA A 335 -6.18 -21.06 -5.57
N ASP A 336 -5.10 -20.43 -6.05
CA ASP A 336 -4.04 -21.08 -6.83
C ASP A 336 -3.13 -22.01 -5.98
N SER A 337 -3.35 -22.09 -4.66
CA SER A 337 -2.61 -22.98 -3.74
C SER A 337 -3.19 -24.39 -3.61
N MET A 338 -4.33 -24.70 -4.23
CA MET A 338 -4.95 -26.04 -4.20
C MET A 338 -4.75 -26.82 -5.51
N GLY A 339 -3.48 -26.94 -5.93
CA GLY A 339 -3.04 -27.85 -6.99
C GLY A 339 -2.66 -29.23 -6.48
#